data_AF-A0A497RXU2-F1
#
_entry.id   AF-A0A497RXU2-F1
#
_cell.length_a   1.000
_cell.length_b   1.000
_cell.length_c   1.000
_cell.angle_alpha   90.00
_cell.angle_beta   90.00
_cell.angle_gamma   90.00
#
_symmetry.space_group_name_H-M   'P 1'
#
loop_
_entity.id
_entity.type
_entity.pdbx_description
1 polymer ?
#
loop_
_entity_poly.entity_id
_entity_poly.type
_entity_poly.pdbx_seq_one_letter_code
_entity_poly.pdbx_strand_id
1 'polypeptide(L)'
;MENFLIPIGVLIIILGFIILFVGFILQFYDQFKGTEKKTEIRGAGIIFIGPIPIAFGTDKGSLLIISAVMIILMLMMYFLFRTHGF
;
A
#
# COMPACT_ATOMS: atom_id res chain seq x y z
N MET A 1 -3.83 41.78 -2.64
CA MET A 1 -3.94 40.85 -1.51
C MET A 1 -3.59 39.48 -2.05
N GLU A 2 -2.47 38.96 -1.60
CA GLU A 2 -1.80 37.79 -2.17
C GLU A 2 -2.61 36.52 -1.84
N ASN A 3 -2.61 35.54 -2.73
CA ASN A 3 -3.51 34.38 -2.69
C ASN A 3 -3.13 33.37 -1.58
N PHE A 4 -3.34 33.74 -0.31
CA PHE A 4 -3.03 32.92 0.87
C PHE A 4 -3.80 31.59 0.96
N LEU A 5 -4.86 31.42 0.17
CA LEU A 5 -5.66 30.18 0.17
C LEU A 5 -4.87 28.97 -0.32
N ILE A 6 -4.00 29.14 -1.32
CA ILE A 6 -3.19 28.06 -1.90
C ILE A 6 -2.17 27.51 -0.89
N PRO A 7 -1.30 28.33 -0.26
CA PRO A 7 -0.33 27.80 0.71
C PRO A 7 -1.01 27.19 1.94
N ILE A 8 -2.15 27.72 2.39
CA ILE A 8 -2.92 27.14 3.48
C ILE A 8 -3.49 25.76 3.09
N GLY A 9 -4.03 25.63 1.88
CA GLY A 9 -4.53 24.33 1.38
C GLY A 9 -3.42 23.28 1.30
N VAL A 10 -2.24 23.66 0.78
CA VAL A 10 -1.07 22.76 0.73
C VAL A 10 -0.61 22.36 2.13
N LEU A 11 -0.59 23.30 3.09
CA LEU A 11 -0.22 23.02 4.47
C LEU A 11 -1.15 21.98 5.11
N ILE A 12 -2.46 22.10 4.88
CA ILE A 12 -3.48 21.17 5.40
C ILE A 12 -3.32 19.77 4.80
N ILE A 13 -3.05 19.67 3.49
CA ILE A 13 -2.80 18.37 2.82
C ILE A 13 -1.57 17.68 3.43
N ILE A 14 -0.48 18.43 3.63
CA ILE A 14 0.76 17.90 4.23
C ILE A 14 0.49 17.41 5.67
N LEU A 15 -0.25 18.19 6.45
CA LEU A 15 -0.65 17.81 7.81
C LEU A 15 -1.48 16.53 7.83
N GLY A 16 -2.47 16.41 6.94
CA GLY A 16 -3.28 15.20 6.80
C GLY A 16 -2.44 13.98 6.42
N PHE A 17 -1.50 14.15 5.49
CA PHE A 17 -0.59 13.07 5.09
C PHE A 17 0.30 12.61 6.26
N ILE A 18 0.85 13.53 7.05
CA ILE A 18 1.66 13.20 8.23
C ILE A 18 0.86 12.39 9.25
N ILE A 19 -0.40 12.77 9.52
CA ILE A 19 -1.27 12.04 10.46
C ILE A 19 -1.52 10.61 9.96
N LEU A 20 -1.85 10.45 8.67
CA LEU A 20 -2.05 9.12 8.06
C LEU A 20 -0.77 8.28 8.12
N PHE A 21 0.38 8.89 7.84
CA PHE A 21 1.67 8.20 7.84
C PHE A 21 2.07 7.74 9.25
N VAL A 22 1.88 8.58 10.26
CA VAL A 22 2.11 8.21 11.66
C VAL A 22 1.15 7.11 12.11
N GLY A 23 -0.13 7.20 11.75
CA GLY A 23 -1.11 6.15 12.04
C GLY A 23 -0.71 4.80 11.43
N PHE A 24 -0.21 4.82 10.20
CA PHE A 24 0.34 3.63 9.54
C PHE A 24 1.53 3.07 10.32
N ILE A 25 2.54 3.89 10.65
CA ILE A 25 3.72 3.45 11.42
C ILE A 25 3.33 2.84 12.77
N LEU A 26 2.42 3.46 13.51
CA LEU A 26 1.97 2.95 14.80
C LEU A 26 1.25 1.60 14.67
N GLN A 27 0.45 1.42 13.62
CA GLN A 27 -0.22 0.15 13.32
C GLN A 27 0.79 -0.98 13.04
N PHE A 28 1.90 -0.70 12.35
CA PHE A 28 2.98 -1.67 12.20
C PHE A 28 3.77 -1.88 13.50
N TYR A 29 3.95 -0.83 14.31
CA TYR A 29 4.72 -0.91 15.54
C TYR A 29 4.08 -1.85 16.58
N ASP A 30 2.75 -1.81 16.73
CA ASP A 30 2.02 -2.74 17.60
C ASP A 30 2.13 -4.20 17.12
N GLN A 31 2.26 -4.41 15.80
CA GLN A 31 2.50 -5.72 15.21
C GLN A 31 3.91 -6.26 15.50
N PHE A 32 4.87 -5.39 15.83
CA PHE A 32 6.24 -5.77 16.22
C PHE A 32 6.44 -5.94 17.74
N LYS A 33 5.62 -5.30 18.60
CA LYS A 33 5.76 -5.41 20.07
C LYS A 33 5.11 -6.65 20.69
N GLY A 34 4.33 -7.41 19.92
CA GLY A 34 3.58 -8.57 20.40
C GLY A 34 4.34 -9.91 20.34
N THR A 35 5.03 -10.22 21.43
CA THR A 35 5.33 -11.59 21.94
C THR A 35 6.53 -12.34 21.36
N GLU A 36 7.40 -12.77 22.28
CA GLU A 36 8.42 -13.82 22.21
C GLU A 36 7.85 -15.24 21.89
N LYS A 37 6.83 -15.34 21.03
CA LYS A 37 6.37 -16.60 20.47
C LYS A 37 6.85 -16.61 19.04
N LYS A 38 7.86 -17.44 18.73
CA LYS A 38 8.33 -17.82 17.38
C LYS A 38 7.50 -17.14 16.30
N THR A 39 7.82 -15.87 16.03
CA THR A 39 7.01 -15.10 15.11
C THR A 39 7.38 -15.67 13.76
N GLU A 40 6.59 -16.63 13.26
CA GLU A 40 6.63 -16.98 11.85
C GLU A 40 6.56 -15.66 11.12
N ILE A 41 7.63 -15.32 10.40
CA ILE A 41 7.73 -14.04 9.71
C ILE A 41 6.65 -14.06 8.64
N ARG A 42 5.52 -13.43 8.95
CA ARG A 42 4.35 -13.29 8.08
C ARG A 42 4.65 -12.26 7.01
N GLY A 43 5.43 -12.67 6.02
CA GLY A 43 5.74 -11.89 4.81
C GLY A 43 4.87 -12.32 3.64
N ALA A 44 4.44 -11.37 2.83
CA ALA A 44 3.89 -11.59 1.49
C ALA A 44 4.39 -10.52 0.51
N GLY A 45 4.43 -10.85 -0.77
CA GLY A 45 4.92 -9.98 -1.83
C GLY A 45 4.32 -10.34 -3.19
N ILE A 46 4.41 -9.41 -4.14
CA ILE A 46 3.99 -9.61 -5.53
C ILE A 46 5.22 -9.43 -6.42
N ILE A 47 5.48 -10.38 -7.30
CA ILE A 47 6.49 -10.26 -8.36
C ILE A 47 5.76 -10.08 -9.68
N PHE A 48 6.14 -9.07 -10.46
CA PHE A 48 5.61 -8.85 -11.80
C PHE A 48 6.55 -9.46 -12.84
N ILE A 49 6.09 -10.47 -13.58
CA ILE A 49 6.78 -10.99 -14.76
C ILE A 49 6.02 -10.47 -15.99
N GLY A 50 6.42 -9.29 -16.46
CA GLY A 50 5.60 -8.54 -17.40
C GLY A 50 4.24 -8.14 -16.79
N PRO A 51 3.15 -8.06 -17.57
CA PRO A 51 1.81 -7.75 -17.05
C PRO A 51 1.19 -8.86 -16.20
N ILE A 52 1.92 -9.95 -15.92
CA ILE A 52 1.44 -11.09 -15.16
C ILE A 52 2.01 -11.00 -13.73
N PRO A 53 1.24 -10.54 -12.74
CA PRO A 53 1.65 -10.59 -11.36
C PRO A 53 1.63 -12.01 -10.79
N ILE A 54 2.49 -12.29 -9.81
CA ILE A 54 2.55 -13.53 -9.06
C ILE A 54 2.61 -13.19 -7.56
N ALA A 55 1.59 -13.65 -6.82
CA ALA A 55 1.48 -13.48 -5.38
C ALA A 55 2.24 -14.56 -4.62
N PHE A 56 3.03 -14.16 -3.62
CA PHE A 56 3.73 -15.04 -2.69
C PHE A 56 3.44 -14.61 -1.26
N GLY A 57 3.38 -15.58 -0.34
CA GLY A 57 3.15 -15.31 1.06
C GLY A 57 3.37 -16.53 1.93
N THR A 58 3.81 -16.26 3.14
CA THR A 58 4.15 -17.26 4.17
C THR A 58 2.93 -17.69 4.99
N ASP A 59 1.84 -16.93 4.92
CA ASP A 59 0.60 -17.24 5.61
C ASP A 59 -0.65 -16.87 4.79
N LYS A 60 -1.76 -17.53 5.10
CA LYS A 60 -3.03 -17.37 4.37
C LYS A 60 -3.61 -15.96 4.43
N GLY A 61 -3.42 -15.25 5.54
CA GLY A 61 -3.92 -13.88 5.71
C GLY A 61 -3.16 -12.90 4.82
N SER A 62 -1.84 -12.97 4.84
CA SER A 62 -1.00 -12.13 3.98
C SER A 62 -1.18 -12.47 2.51
N LEU A 63 -1.37 -13.76 2.16
CA LEU A 63 -1.75 -14.16 0.80
C LEU A 63 -3.10 -13.57 0.37
N LEU A 64 -4.13 -13.60 1.22
CA LEU A 64 -5.43 -12.99 0.89
C LEU A 64 -5.31 -11.49 0.60
N ILE A 65 -4.57 -10.77 1.45
CA ILE A 65 -4.34 -9.34 1.28
C ILE A 65 -3.56 -9.08 -0.01
N ILE A 66 -2.46 -9.82 -0.24
CA ILE A 66 -1.61 -9.62 -1.42
C ILE A 66 -2.35 -9.98 -2.72
N SER A 67 -3.23 -10.99 -2.69
CA SER A 67 -4.08 -11.38 -3.83
C SER A 67 -5.12 -10.32 -4.15
N ALA A 68 -5.72 -9.68 -3.14
CA ALA A 68 -6.65 -8.56 -3.36
C ALA A 68 -5.93 -7.37 -4.02
N VAL A 69 -4.75 -7.00 -3.51
CA VAL A 69 -3.91 -5.95 -4.12
C VAL A 69 -3.52 -6.31 -5.55
N MET A 70 -3.13 -7.57 -5.80
CA MET A 70 -2.80 -8.09 -7.13
C MET A 70 -3.94 -7.94 -8.14
N ILE A 71 -5.19 -8.23 -7.75
CA ILE A 71 -6.36 -8.07 -8.61
C ILE A 71 -6.58 -6.60 -8.96
N ILE A 72 -6.48 -5.71 -7.97
CA ILE A 72 -6.63 -4.26 -8.18
C ILE A 72 -5.56 -3.76 -9.16
N LEU A 73 -4.29 -4.16 -8.97
CA LEU A 73 -3.20 -3.80 -9.88
C LEU A 73 -3.41 -4.35 -11.29
N MET A 74 -3.90 -5.59 -11.43
CA MET A 74 -4.24 -6.16 -12.74
C MET A 74 -5.32 -5.36 -13.45
N LEU A 75 -6.38 -4.96 -12.74
CA LEU A 75 -7.44 -4.15 -13.33
C LEU A 75 -6.95 -2.77 -13.73
N MET A 76 -6.14 -2.12 -12.88
CA MET A 76 -5.49 -0.85 -13.20
C MET A 76 -4.59 -0.98 -14.44
N MET A 77 -3.76 -2.02 -14.51
CA MET A 77 -2.86 -2.25 -15.63
C MET A 77 -3.62 -2.57 -16.92
N TYR A 78 -4.67 -3.38 -16.84
CA TYR A 78 -5.56 -3.67 -17.97
C TYR A 78 -6.22 -2.40 -18.50
N PHE A 79 -6.74 -1.55 -17.61
CA PHE A 79 -7.35 -0.29 -18.00
C PHE A 79 -6.32 0.66 -18.61
N LEU A 80 -5.14 0.80 -17.98
CA LEU A 80 -4.06 1.62 -18.49
C LEU A 80 -3.61 1.18 -19.90
N PHE A 81 -3.41 -0.13 -20.10
CA PHE A 81 -3.01 -0.71 -21.38
C PHE A 81 -4.09 -0.53 -22.45
N ARG A 82 -5.37 -0.67 -22.08
CA ARG A 82 -6.50 -0.40 -22.98
C ARG A 82 -6.58 1.08 -23.38
N THR A 83 -6.33 1.99 -22.43
CA THR A 83 -6.48 3.44 -22.66
C THR A 83 -5.30 4.05 -23.42
N HIS A 84 -4.07 3.58 -23.16
CA HIS A 84 -2.83 4.13 -23.74
C HIS A 84 -2.18 3.16 -24.72
N GLY A 85 -2.99 2.37 -25.44
CA GLY A 85 -2.52 1.31 -26.35
C GLY A 85 -1.22 1.68 -27.07
N PHE A 86 -0.21 0.81 -26.88
CA PHE A 86 0.88 0.70 -27.84
C PHE A 86 0.38 -0.02 -29.09
#